data_AF-R1FR32-F1
#
_entry.id   AF-R1FR32-F1
#
_cell.length_a   1.000
_cell.length_b   1.000
_cell.length_c   1.000
_cell.angle_alpha   90.00
_cell.angle_beta   90.00
_cell.angle_gamma   90.00
#
_symmetry.space_group_name_H-M   'P 1'
#
loop_
_entity.id
_entity.type
_entity.pdbx_description
1 polymer ?
#
loop_
_entity_poly.entity_id
_entity_poly.type
_entity_poly.pdbx_seq_one_letter_code
_entity_poly.pdbx_strand_id
1 'polypeptide(L)'
;MLSLLAIQLPGLSPQPPTSRRALLRQAGALGAGAAGLAAAPPASFAGLLPPKQGIEKTKPADAELDDELLASKSVRDGIAALKQYRKSAISLQDQFAKDGNMNLIPVIRKEFDFSKLRDDLNVVTTVFDDQTQLTTDQRTRSIIYDLTELENAARLKKGDPERTPKKIANVQKWFVKLDKDFGDLFEYFPASALNYVPPPPPPPPPPAAEE
;
A
#
# COMPACT_ATOMS: atom_id res chain seq x y z
N MET A 1 -42.44 -28.60 -54.46
CA MET A 1 -42.63 -27.20 -54.91
C MET A 1 -42.27 -26.30 -53.72
N LEU A 2 -41.32 -25.39 -53.97
CA LEU A 2 -40.79 -24.36 -53.08
C LEU A 2 -39.85 -24.79 -51.93
N SER A 3 -38.58 -24.89 -52.34
CA SER A 3 -37.40 -24.53 -51.55
C SER A 3 -37.55 -23.14 -50.90
N LEU A 4 -37.17 -23.01 -49.64
CA LEU A 4 -36.67 -21.74 -49.11
C LEU A 4 -35.21 -21.92 -48.69
N LEU A 5 -34.38 -21.15 -49.38
CA LEU A 5 -32.93 -21.04 -49.23
C LEU A 5 -32.62 -20.16 -48.01
N ALA A 6 -31.48 -20.45 -47.38
CA ALA A 6 -30.97 -19.90 -46.13
C ALA A 6 -30.63 -18.40 -46.14
N ILE A 7 -30.63 -17.78 -44.96
CA ILE A 7 -29.61 -16.79 -44.57
C ILE A 7 -29.10 -17.16 -43.18
N GLN A 8 -28.08 -18.03 -43.17
CA GLN A 8 -27.24 -18.27 -42.00
C GLN A 8 -26.18 -17.14 -41.98
N LEU A 9 -26.28 -16.20 -41.04
CA LEU A 9 -25.22 -15.21 -40.79
C LEU A 9 -24.04 -15.91 -40.12
N PRO A 10 -22.81 -15.81 -40.67
CA PRO A 10 -21.64 -16.37 -40.02
C PRO A 10 -21.06 -15.38 -39.00
N GLY A 11 -20.80 -15.87 -37.79
CA GLY A 11 -19.71 -15.35 -36.97
C GLY A 11 -20.09 -14.29 -35.93
N LEU A 12 -20.50 -14.76 -34.75
CA LEU A 12 -20.13 -14.12 -33.48
C LEU A 12 -20.10 -15.20 -32.39
N SER A 13 -19.12 -16.09 -32.51
CA SER A 13 -18.66 -16.87 -31.36
C SER A 13 -17.78 -15.96 -30.50
N PRO A 14 -17.94 -15.95 -29.16
CA PRO A 14 -17.05 -15.21 -28.27
C PRO A 14 -15.62 -15.78 -28.43
N GLN A 15 -14.67 -14.93 -28.80
CA GLN A 15 -13.26 -15.30 -28.83
C GLN A 15 -12.82 -15.65 -27.40
N PRO A 16 -12.14 -16.79 -27.17
CA PRO A 16 -11.56 -17.07 -25.87
C PRO A 16 -10.48 -16.02 -25.56
N PRO A 17 -10.29 -15.63 -24.28
CA PRO A 17 -9.29 -14.65 -23.92
C PRO A 17 -7.92 -15.13 -24.38
N THR A 18 -7.27 -14.37 -25.25
CA THR A 18 -5.94 -14.67 -25.78
C THR A 18 -4.95 -14.80 -24.62
N SER A 19 -4.62 -16.04 -24.27
CA SER A 19 -3.61 -16.33 -23.24
C SER A 19 -2.28 -15.71 -23.67
N ARG A 20 -1.59 -15.01 -22.76
CA ARG A 20 -0.26 -14.38 -22.99
C ARG A 20 0.75 -15.30 -23.69
N ARG A 21 0.59 -16.61 -23.54
CA ARG A 21 1.41 -17.64 -24.19
C ARG A 21 1.22 -17.74 -25.71
N ALA A 22 0.04 -17.42 -26.25
CA ALA A 22 -0.21 -17.42 -27.69
C ALA A 22 0.51 -16.25 -28.39
N LEU A 23 0.53 -15.08 -27.75
CA LEU A 23 1.24 -13.90 -28.25
C LEU A 23 2.75 -14.11 -28.30
N LEU A 24 3.32 -14.81 -27.31
CA LEU A 24 4.74 -15.15 -27.26
C LEU A 24 5.16 -16.19 -28.32
N ARG A 25 4.25 -17.07 -28.76
CA ARG A 25 4.54 -18.04 -29.82
C ARG A 25 4.54 -17.42 -31.22
N GLN A 26 3.74 -16.38 -31.45
CA GLN A 26 3.73 -15.68 -32.74
C GLN A 26 4.96 -14.79 -32.94
N ALA A 27 5.59 -14.34 -31.85
CA ALA A 27 6.88 -13.65 -31.89
C ALA A 27 8.09 -14.58 -32.16
N GLY A 28 7.91 -15.90 -32.06
CA GLY A 28 8.99 -16.89 -32.22
C GLY A 28 9.19 -17.43 -33.64
N ALA A 29 8.40 -17.00 -34.63
CA ALA A 29 8.42 -17.54 -35.99
C ALA A 29 9.15 -16.66 -37.02
N LEU A 30 10.02 -15.76 -36.56
CA LEU A 30 10.96 -15.00 -37.40
C LEU A 30 12.38 -15.19 -36.85
N GLY A 31 12.92 -16.39 -37.00
CA GLY A 31 14.19 -16.75 -36.37
C GLY A 31 14.88 -17.94 -37.02
N ALA A 32 15.04 -17.91 -38.36
CA ALA A 32 15.97 -18.77 -39.06
C ALA A 32 16.72 -17.95 -40.11
N GLY A 33 17.92 -17.47 -39.76
CA GLY A 33 18.84 -16.86 -40.73
C GLY A 33 19.78 -15.81 -40.16
N ALA A 34 21.07 -16.16 -40.10
CA ALA A 34 22.25 -15.32 -40.14
C ALA A 34 22.60 -14.40 -38.93
N ALA A 35 23.55 -14.93 -38.15
CA ALA A 35 24.69 -14.28 -37.49
C ALA A 35 24.81 -12.73 -37.44
N GLY A 36 24.98 -12.23 -36.22
CA GLY A 36 26.02 -11.23 -35.90
C GLY A 36 25.69 -9.76 -36.17
N LEU A 37 24.94 -9.12 -35.27
CA LEU A 37 25.13 -7.72 -34.88
C LEU A 37 24.52 -7.55 -33.48
N ALA A 38 25.28 -6.92 -32.57
CA ALA A 38 24.80 -6.59 -31.23
C ALA A 38 23.57 -5.68 -31.34
N ALA A 39 22.39 -6.24 -31.06
CA ALA A 39 21.16 -5.47 -31.00
C ALA A 39 21.15 -4.66 -29.69
N ALA A 40 21.51 -3.39 -29.78
CA ALA A 40 20.96 -2.40 -28.87
C ALA A 40 19.42 -2.53 -28.89
N PRO A 41 18.74 -2.46 -27.74
CA PRO A 41 17.28 -2.55 -27.73
C PRO A 41 16.71 -1.44 -28.62
N PRO A 42 15.76 -1.75 -29.53
CA PRO A 42 15.21 -0.75 -30.42
C PRO A 42 14.53 0.35 -29.59
N ALA A 43 14.89 1.60 -29.88
CA ALA A 43 14.37 2.82 -29.27
C ALA A 43 12.86 3.07 -29.55
N SER A 44 12.11 2.02 -29.90
CA SER A 44 10.70 2.09 -30.31
C SER A 44 9.74 1.53 -29.25
N PHE A 45 10.23 1.08 -28.09
CA PHE A 45 9.38 0.76 -26.93
C PHE A 45 9.11 1.97 -26.02
N ALA A 46 9.80 3.10 -26.26
CA ALA A 46 9.61 4.34 -25.50
C ALA A 46 8.36 5.13 -25.93
N GLY A 47 7.79 4.86 -27.11
CA GLY A 47 6.62 5.55 -27.65
C GLY A 47 5.29 4.79 -27.53
N LEU A 48 5.30 3.55 -27.03
CA LEU A 48 4.09 2.73 -26.82
C LEU A 48 3.67 2.66 -25.34
N LEU A 49 4.39 3.36 -24.46
CA LEU A 49 3.84 3.68 -23.15
C LEU A 49 2.96 4.92 -23.35
N PRO A 50 1.68 4.91 -22.91
CA PRO A 50 0.93 6.15 -22.86
C PRO A 50 1.79 7.18 -22.12
N PRO A 51 1.74 8.47 -22.50
CA PRO A 51 2.44 9.50 -21.74
C PRO A 51 2.14 9.28 -20.26
N LYS A 52 3.15 9.38 -19.40
CA LYS A 52 2.93 9.42 -17.95
C LYS A 52 2.05 10.63 -17.67
N GLN A 53 0.74 10.46 -17.83
CA GLN A 53 -0.27 11.26 -17.17
C GLN A 53 0.04 11.01 -15.71
N GLY A 54 0.86 11.90 -15.13
CA GLY A 54 1.12 11.86 -13.71
C GLY A 54 -0.24 11.90 -13.05
N ILE A 55 -0.45 11.03 -12.05
CA ILE A 55 -1.61 11.17 -11.18
C ILE A 55 -1.59 12.62 -10.71
N GLU A 56 -2.62 13.39 -11.07
CA GLU A 56 -2.79 14.74 -10.56
C GLU A 56 -2.90 14.63 -9.05
N LYS A 57 -1.89 15.15 -8.35
CA LYS A 57 -1.82 15.02 -6.91
C LYS A 57 -2.72 16.06 -6.26
N THR A 58 -3.70 15.62 -5.50
CA THR A 58 -4.50 16.51 -4.65
C THR A 58 -3.66 16.91 -3.45
N LYS A 59 -3.56 18.22 -3.18
CA LYS A 59 -2.91 18.71 -1.96
C LYS A 59 -3.88 18.56 -0.79
N PRO A 60 -3.38 18.44 0.46
CA PRO A 60 -4.25 18.30 1.62
C PRO A 60 -5.32 19.39 1.76
N ALA A 61 -5.00 20.64 1.41
CA ALA A 61 -5.94 21.76 1.48
C ALA A 61 -7.05 21.72 0.42
N ASP A 62 -6.86 20.94 -0.64
CA ASP A 62 -7.79 20.78 -1.76
C ASP A 62 -8.55 19.44 -1.65
N ALA A 63 -8.34 18.68 -0.57
CA ALA A 63 -8.97 17.39 -0.37
C ALA A 63 -10.45 17.55 -0.01
N GLU A 64 -11.31 16.81 -0.71
CA GLU A 64 -12.72 16.70 -0.35
C GLU A 64 -12.93 15.46 0.53
N LEU A 65 -13.67 15.64 1.64
CA LEU A 65 -13.99 14.59 2.59
C LEU A 65 -15.50 14.43 2.73
N ASP A 66 -15.95 13.18 2.86
CA ASP A 66 -17.29 12.84 3.30
C ASP A 66 -17.39 13.00 4.82
N ASP A 67 -18.08 14.07 5.25
CA ASP A 67 -18.26 14.41 6.67
C ASP A 67 -19.05 13.34 7.44
N GLU A 68 -19.98 12.61 6.80
CA GLU A 68 -20.75 11.55 7.44
C GLU A 68 -19.88 10.32 7.71
N LEU A 69 -19.09 9.90 6.71
CA LEU A 69 -18.11 8.82 6.88
C LEU A 69 -17.02 9.21 7.88
N LEU A 70 -16.53 10.45 7.84
CA LEU A 70 -15.54 10.96 8.79
C LEU A 70 -16.08 10.96 10.22
N ALA A 71 -17.38 11.23 10.41
CA ALA A 71 -18.07 11.14 11.69
C ALA A 71 -18.45 9.69 12.08
N SER A 72 -18.19 8.70 11.25
CA SER A 72 -18.48 7.30 11.58
C SER A 72 -17.53 6.77 12.66
N LYS A 73 -18.03 5.88 13.53
CA LYS A 73 -17.20 5.23 14.56
C LYS A 73 -16.02 4.48 13.93
N SER A 74 -16.25 3.79 12.82
CA SER A 74 -15.24 2.98 12.14
C SER A 74 -14.05 3.82 11.69
N VAL A 75 -14.29 4.93 11.00
CA VAL A 75 -13.22 5.83 10.54
C VAL A 75 -12.51 6.48 11.72
N ARG A 76 -13.24 6.96 12.72
CA ARG A 76 -12.63 7.61 13.89
C ARG A 76 -11.75 6.67 14.70
N ASP A 77 -12.19 5.42 14.88
CA ASP A 77 -11.39 4.39 15.53
C ASP A 77 -10.16 4.03 14.68
N GLY A 78 -10.31 3.96 13.36
CA GLY A 78 -9.21 3.79 12.40
C GLY A 78 -8.16 4.89 12.52
N ILE A 79 -8.57 6.17 12.50
CA ILE A 79 -7.66 7.32 12.68
C ILE A 79 -6.93 7.22 14.03
N ALA A 80 -7.65 6.88 15.10
CA ALA A 80 -7.05 6.68 16.43
C ALA A 80 -6.01 5.55 16.43
N ALA A 81 -6.29 4.43 15.75
CA ALA A 81 -5.36 3.32 15.59
C ALA A 81 -4.12 3.73 14.79
N LEU A 82 -4.27 4.42 13.66
CA LEU A 82 -3.15 4.94 12.86
C LEU A 82 -2.26 5.89 13.67
N LYS A 83 -2.85 6.77 14.48
CA LYS A 83 -2.09 7.63 15.40
C LYS A 83 -1.31 6.80 16.43
N GLN A 84 -1.89 5.72 16.93
CA GLN A 84 -1.20 4.83 17.87
C GLN A 84 -0.05 4.08 17.18
N TYR A 85 -0.21 3.60 15.95
CA TYR A 85 0.88 3.00 15.17
C TYR A 85 2.03 3.99 14.96
N ARG A 86 1.74 5.23 14.59
CA ARG A 86 2.75 6.29 14.47
C ARG A 86 3.49 6.53 15.79
N LYS A 87 2.77 6.60 16.92
CA LYS A 87 3.38 6.73 18.26
C LYS A 87 4.29 5.54 18.60
N SER A 88 3.85 4.31 18.30
CA SER A 88 4.68 3.12 18.50
C SER A 88 5.94 3.17 17.63
N ALA A 89 5.88 3.68 16.39
CA ALA A 89 7.05 3.86 15.53
C ALA A 89 8.06 4.85 16.13
N ILE A 90 7.60 6.01 16.59
CA ILE A 90 8.46 7.02 17.25
C ILE A 90 9.08 6.45 18.53
N SER A 91 8.27 5.81 19.39
CA SER A 91 8.76 5.18 20.62
C SER A 91 9.82 4.10 20.35
N LEU A 92 9.60 3.28 19.33
CA LEU A 92 10.55 2.23 18.94
C LEU A 92 11.83 2.82 18.33
N GLN A 93 11.71 3.93 17.58
CA GLN A 93 12.85 4.68 17.07
C GLN A 93 13.72 5.21 18.22
N ASP A 94 13.11 5.78 19.26
CA ASP A 94 13.80 6.30 20.44
C ASP A 94 14.51 5.18 21.23
N GLN A 95 13.86 4.02 21.33
CA GLN A 95 14.47 2.83 21.94
C GLN A 95 15.68 2.35 21.12
N PHE A 96 15.54 2.28 19.80
CA PHE A 96 16.62 1.88 18.89
C PHE A 96 17.79 2.88 18.89
N ALA A 97 17.52 4.17 19.07
CA ALA A 97 18.57 5.19 19.21
C ALA A 97 19.42 4.98 20.47
N LYS A 98 18.84 4.42 21.54
CA LYS A 98 19.54 4.08 22.80
C LYS A 98 20.26 2.75 22.71
N ASP A 99 19.69 1.78 21.98
CA ASP A 99 20.28 0.47 21.74
C ASP A 99 20.19 0.09 20.25
N GLY A 100 21.22 0.44 19.49
CA GLY A 100 21.34 0.11 18.07
C GLY A 100 21.48 -1.38 17.78
N ASN A 101 21.68 -2.22 18.81
CA ASN A 101 21.81 -3.67 18.69
C ASN A 101 20.54 -4.43 19.13
N MET A 102 19.50 -3.72 19.58
CA MET A 102 18.25 -4.37 20.02
C MET A 102 17.67 -5.29 18.93
N ASN A 103 17.04 -6.38 19.37
CA ASN A 103 16.34 -7.30 18.48
C ASN A 103 14.98 -6.69 18.08
N LEU A 104 14.98 -5.90 17.01
CA LEU A 104 13.82 -5.15 16.54
C LEU A 104 12.68 -6.02 15.98
N ILE A 105 12.97 -7.12 15.29
CA ILE A 105 11.95 -7.86 14.51
C ILE A 105 10.79 -8.36 15.39
N PRO A 106 11.02 -9.00 16.56
CA PRO A 106 9.93 -9.40 17.44
C PRO A 106 9.10 -8.22 17.95
N VAL A 107 9.75 -7.08 18.21
CA VAL A 107 9.06 -5.88 18.70
C VAL A 107 8.21 -5.26 17.60
N ILE A 108 8.75 -5.14 16.38
CA ILE A 108 8.01 -4.66 15.19
C ILE A 108 6.76 -5.53 14.98
N ARG A 109 6.90 -6.86 14.97
CA ARG A 109 5.75 -7.75 14.72
C ARG A 109 4.72 -7.77 15.85
N LYS A 110 5.11 -7.36 17.06
CA LYS A 110 4.20 -7.22 18.21
C LYS A 110 3.44 -5.90 18.16
N GLU A 111 4.15 -4.80 17.87
CA GLU A 111 3.59 -3.44 17.86
C GLU A 111 2.78 -3.14 16.59
N PHE A 112 3.14 -3.79 15.48
CA PHE A 112 2.51 -3.58 14.19
C PHE A 112 1.85 -4.86 13.69
N ASP A 113 0.54 -4.96 13.88
CA ASP A 113 -0.28 -5.90 13.13
C ASP A 113 -0.45 -5.39 11.69
N PHE A 114 0.30 -5.98 10.76
CA PHE A 114 0.31 -5.61 9.36
C PHE A 114 -1.02 -5.85 8.65
N SER A 115 -1.83 -6.81 9.11
CA SER A 115 -3.16 -7.03 8.53
C SER A 115 -4.07 -5.91 8.98
N LYS A 116 -4.15 -5.69 10.29
CA LYS A 116 -4.99 -4.66 10.87
C LYS A 116 -4.61 -3.26 10.41
N LEU A 117 -3.32 -2.95 10.29
CA LEU A 117 -2.87 -1.66 9.74
C LEU A 117 -3.39 -1.43 8.31
N ARG A 118 -3.39 -2.46 7.45
CA ARG A 118 -3.95 -2.33 6.09
C ARG A 118 -5.45 -2.10 6.13
N ASP A 119 -6.17 -2.84 6.98
CA ASP A 119 -7.61 -2.69 7.14
C ASP A 119 -7.96 -1.29 7.63
N ASP A 120 -7.26 -0.79 8.65
CA ASP A 120 -7.46 0.56 9.20
C ASP A 120 -7.13 1.64 8.15
N LEU A 121 -6.05 1.48 7.38
CA LEU A 121 -5.70 2.40 6.28
C LEU A 121 -6.80 2.44 5.21
N ASN A 122 -7.30 1.27 4.78
CA ASN A 122 -8.36 1.17 3.78
C ASN A 122 -9.66 1.79 4.26
N VAL A 123 -10.04 1.56 5.53
CA VAL A 123 -11.24 2.18 6.13
C VAL A 123 -11.10 3.70 6.17
N VAL A 124 -9.96 4.20 6.64
CA VAL A 124 -9.73 5.63 6.84
C VAL A 124 -9.68 6.40 5.52
N THR A 125 -9.19 5.81 4.43
CA THR A 125 -9.15 6.49 3.12
C THR A 125 -10.50 6.52 2.39
N THR A 126 -11.51 5.76 2.83
CA THR A 126 -12.85 5.79 2.21
C THR A 126 -13.56 7.14 2.33
N VAL A 127 -13.12 8.01 3.24
CA VAL A 127 -13.71 9.35 3.40
C VAL A 127 -13.38 10.28 2.25
N PHE A 128 -12.33 10.00 1.49
CA PHE A 128 -11.86 10.90 0.43
C PHE A 128 -12.63 10.67 -0.86
N ASP A 129 -12.80 11.72 -1.65
CA ASP A 129 -13.28 11.60 -3.02
C ASP A 129 -12.29 10.82 -3.91
N ASP A 130 -12.75 10.35 -5.07
CA ASP A 130 -11.95 9.53 -6.00
C ASP A 130 -10.62 10.20 -6.38
N GLN A 131 -10.62 11.52 -6.58
CA GLN A 131 -9.42 12.24 -7.00
C GLN A 131 -8.38 12.31 -5.87
N THR A 132 -8.81 12.61 -4.64
CA THR A 132 -7.93 12.60 -3.47
C THR A 132 -7.43 11.19 -3.16
N GLN A 133 -8.27 10.17 -3.33
CA GLN A 133 -7.91 8.76 -3.13
C GLN A 133 -6.69 8.34 -3.97
N LEU A 134 -6.54 8.84 -5.20
CA LEU A 134 -5.35 8.55 -6.02
C LEU A 134 -4.04 8.94 -5.34
N THR A 135 -4.07 10.01 -4.53
CA THR A 135 -2.91 10.49 -3.77
C THR A 135 -2.78 9.78 -2.43
N THR A 136 -3.87 9.63 -1.67
CA THR A 136 -3.82 9.00 -0.35
C THR A 136 -3.51 7.51 -0.45
N ASP A 137 -3.96 6.81 -1.49
CA ASP A 137 -3.58 5.41 -1.74
C ASP A 137 -2.09 5.25 -2.06
N GLN A 138 -1.47 6.27 -2.65
CA GLN A 138 -0.02 6.30 -2.75
C GLN A 138 0.63 6.40 -1.37
N ARG A 139 0.08 7.23 -0.47
CA ARG A 139 0.60 7.36 0.91
C ARG A 139 0.43 6.07 1.70
N THR A 140 -0.75 5.44 1.67
CA THR A 140 -1.01 4.18 2.39
C THR A 140 -0.06 3.07 1.95
N ARG A 141 0.18 2.94 0.63
CA ARG A 141 1.16 1.99 0.10
C ARG A 141 2.59 2.30 0.57
N SER A 142 2.97 3.57 0.66
CA SER A 142 4.31 3.94 1.16
C SER A 142 4.48 3.61 2.65
N ILE A 143 3.45 3.83 3.49
CA ILE A 143 3.48 3.43 4.91
C ILE A 143 3.73 1.92 5.05
N ILE A 144 2.97 1.10 4.31
CA ILE A 144 3.13 -0.37 4.33
C ILE A 144 4.51 -0.79 3.81
N TYR A 145 5.00 -0.12 2.77
CA TYR A 145 6.32 -0.37 2.20
C TYR A 145 7.43 -0.04 3.19
N ASP A 146 7.38 1.14 3.81
CA ASP A 146 8.38 1.60 4.78
C ASP A 146 8.43 0.71 6.02
N LEU A 147 7.29 0.22 6.50
CA LEU A 147 7.24 -0.73 7.60
C LEU A 147 7.86 -2.09 7.21
N THR A 148 7.62 -2.55 5.98
CA THR A 148 8.23 -3.78 5.44
C THR A 148 9.75 -3.62 5.34
N GLU A 149 10.21 -2.47 4.85
CA GLU A 149 11.63 -2.17 4.70
C GLU A 149 12.31 -1.92 6.06
N LEU A 150 11.59 -1.40 7.04
CA LEU A 150 12.06 -1.32 8.43
C LEU A 150 12.35 -2.73 8.98
N GLU A 151 11.42 -3.67 8.82
CA GLU A 151 11.64 -5.08 9.24
C GLU A 151 12.83 -5.70 8.50
N ASN A 152 12.96 -5.44 7.20
CA ASN A 152 14.08 -5.94 6.41
C ASN A 152 15.43 -5.34 6.84
N ALA A 153 15.48 -4.04 7.09
CA ALA A 153 16.67 -3.34 7.56
C ALA A 153 17.06 -3.77 8.99
N ALA A 154 16.09 -4.17 9.80
CA ALA A 154 16.30 -4.65 11.16
C ALA A 154 17.02 -6.02 11.22
N ARG A 155 17.06 -6.79 10.12
CA ARG A 155 17.70 -8.12 10.07
C ARG A 155 19.21 -8.03 10.31
N LEU A 156 19.68 -8.74 11.32
CA LEU A 156 21.10 -9.10 11.47
C LEU A 156 21.38 -10.38 10.69
N LYS A 157 22.48 -10.43 9.95
CA LYS A 157 22.86 -11.69 9.27
C LYS A 157 23.37 -12.67 10.31
N LYS A 158 23.21 -13.97 10.03
CA LYS A 158 23.75 -15.03 10.88
C LYS A 158 25.26 -14.85 11.03
N GLY A 159 25.73 -14.76 12.27
CA GLY A 159 27.14 -14.56 12.59
C GLY A 159 27.57 -13.09 12.71
N ASP A 160 26.70 -12.12 12.41
CA ASP A 160 26.95 -10.72 12.74
C ASP A 160 26.66 -10.52 14.25
N PRO A 161 27.65 -10.18 15.08
CA PRO A 161 27.42 -9.96 16.50
C PRO A 161 26.65 -8.66 16.75
N GLU A 162 26.83 -7.65 15.89
CA GLU A 162 26.33 -6.29 16.07
C GLU A 162 26.01 -5.57 14.75
N ARG A 163 25.20 -4.51 14.81
CA ARG A 163 24.98 -3.60 13.67
C ARG A 163 26.16 -2.65 13.51
N THR A 164 26.63 -2.49 12.28
CA THR A 164 27.58 -1.42 11.94
C THR A 164 26.88 -0.06 11.95
N PRO A 165 27.61 1.07 12.06
CA PRO A 165 27.03 2.41 11.98
C PRO A 165 26.18 2.62 10.73
N LYS A 166 26.61 2.06 9.58
CA LYS A 166 25.85 2.10 8.32
C LYS A 166 24.51 1.36 8.43
N LYS A 167 24.46 0.21 9.12
CA LYS A 167 23.22 -0.54 9.33
C LYS A 167 22.29 0.20 10.30
N ILE A 168 22.83 0.78 11.37
CA ILE A 168 22.06 1.61 12.32
C ILE A 168 21.43 2.80 11.58
N ALA A 169 22.21 3.52 10.77
CA ALA A 169 21.72 4.63 9.95
C ALA A 169 20.63 4.18 8.95
N ASN A 170 20.78 2.99 8.36
CA ASN A 170 19.77 2.45 7.45
C ASN A 170 18.45 2.12 8.16
N VAL A 171 18.49 1.54 9.37
CA VAL A 171 17.28 1.33 10.18
C VAL A 171 16.64 2.67 10.55
N GLN A 172 17.45 3.64 11.00
CA GLN A 172 16.94 4.96 11.37
C GLN A 172 16.27 5.69 10.20
N LYS A 173 16.82 5.56 9.00
CA LYS A 173 16.20 6.09 7.77
C LYS A 173 14.76 5.59 7.61
N TRP A 174 14.49 4.30 7.84
CA TRP A 174 13.14 3.76 7.66
C TRP A 174 12.18 4.20 8.75
N PHE A 175 12.63 4.39 9.99
CA PHE A 175 11.81 5.04 11.02
C PHE A 175 11.41 6.46 10.63
N VAL A 176 12.37 7.28 10.17
CA VAL A 176 12.11 8.67 9.73
C VAL A 176 11.13 8.69 8.57
N LYS A 177 11.28 7.80 7.59
CA LYS A 177 10.37 7.73 6.44
C LYS A 177 8.97 7.27 6.85
N LEU A 178 8.86 6.26 7.72
CA LEU A 178 7.59 5.78 8.24
C LEU A 178 6.83 6.88 9.01
N ASP A 179 7.52 7.59 9.91
CA ASP A 179 6.92 8.72 10.64
C ASP A 179 6.46 9.84 9.69
N LYS A 180 7.29 10.15 8.69
CA LYS A 180 6.95 11.15 7.67
C LYS A 180 5.71 10.73 6.89
N ASP A 181 5.61 9.49 6.42
CA ASP A 181 4.48 9.05 5.59
C ASP A 181 3.17 8.98 6.39
N PHE A 182 3.22 8.64 7.68
CA PHE A 182 2.06 8.82 8.56
C PHE A 182 1.71 10.31 8.73
N GLY A 183 2.72 11.18 8.90
CA GLY A 183 2.52 12.63 8.95
C GLY A 183 1.85 13.19 7.70
N ASP A 184 2.38 12.85 6.53
CA ASP A 184 1.86 13.25 5.22
C ASP A 184 0.42 12.78 5.01
N LEU A 185 0.05 11.58 5.49
CA LEU A 185 -1.34 11.12 5.45
C LEU A 185 -2.24 11.94 6.38
N PHE A 186 -1.77 12.27 7.59
CA PHE A 186 -2.55 13.03 8.57
C PHE A 186 -2.81 14.47 8.17
N GLU A 187 -2.00 15.05 7.27
CA GLU A 187 -2.27 16.39 6.73
C GLU A 187 -3.60 16.47 5.98
N TYR A 188 -4.11 15.36 5.44
CA TYR A 188 -5.40 15.30 4.73
C TYR A 188 -6.63 15.28 5.66
N PHE A 189 -6.44 15.20 6.98
CA PHE A 189 -7.54 15.18 7.93
C PHE A 189 -7.66 16.51 8.68
N PRO A 190 -8.89 16.99 8.94
CA PRO A 190 -9.08 18.17 9.77
C PRO A 190 -8.63 17.89 11.20
N ALA A 191 -8.18 18.93 11.90
CA ALA A 191 -7.73 18.84 13.29
C ALA A 191 -8.80 18.25 14.23
N SER A 192 -10.09 18.47 13.94
CA SER A 192 -11.21 17.89 14.67
C SER A 192 -11.20 16.35 14.64
N ALA A 193 -10.96 15.75 13.47
CA ALA A 193 -10.86 14.31 13.32
C ALA A 193 -9.62 13.75 14.02
N LEU A 194 -8.49 14.46 13.90
CA LEU A 194 -7.24 14.05 14.56
C LEU A 194 -7.30 14.15 16.08
N ASN A 195 -8.15 15.02 16.65
CA ASN A 195 -8.26 15.20 18.10
C ASN A 195 -9.34 14.32 18.74
N TYR A 196 -10.05 13.51 17.96
CA TYR A 196 -11.01 12.56 18.51
C TYR A 196 -10.34 11.57 19.48
N VAL A 197 -10.98 11.37 20.62
CA VAL A 197 -10.65 10.33 21.59
C VAL A 197 -11.85 9.38 21.65
N PRO A 198 -11.67 8.08 21.34
CA PRO A 198 -12.77 7.13 21.40
C PRO A 198 -13.32 7.04 22.84
N PRO A 199 -14.65 6.93 23.01
CA PRO A 199 -15.25 6.78 24.33
C PRO A 199 -14.73 5.50 24.99
N PRO A 200 -14.64 5.47 26.34
CA PRO A 200 -14.22 4.29 27.06
C PRO A 200 -15.15 3.11 26.74
N PRO A 201 -14.65 1.87 26.74
CA PRO A 201 -15.48 0.69 26.52
C PRO A 201 -16.62 0.67 27.55
N PRO A 202 -17.83 0.20 27.18
CA PRO A 202 -18.90 0.05 28.14
C PRO A 202 -18.46 -0.89 29.28
N PRO A 203 -18.92 -0.65 30.52
CA PRO A 203 -18.61 -1.54 31.62
C PRO A 203 -19.07 -2.97 31.29
N PRO A 204 -18.36 -4.01 31.77
CA PRO A 204 -18.79 -5.38 31.57
C PRO A 204 -20.23 -5.54 32.09
N PRO A 205 -21.07 -6.37 31.43
CA PRO A 205 -22.39 -6.67 31.95
C PRO A 205 -22.27 -7.22 33.37
N PRO A 206 -23.22 -6.90 34.28
CA PRO A 206 -23.24 -7.50 35.60
C PRO A 206 -23.24 -9.03 35.47
N PRO A 207 -22.56 -9.75 36.38
CA PRO A 207 -22.61 -11.21 36.39
C PRO A 207 -24.07 -11.66 36.34
N ALA A 208 -24.38 -12.65 35.49
CA ALA A 208 -25.71 -13.23 35.46
C ALA A 208 -26.09 -13.67 36.87
N ALA A 209 -27.26 -13.25 37.34
CA ALA A 209 -27.79 -13.76 38.60
C ALA A 209 -27.93 -15.28 38.45
N GLU A 210 -27.25 -16.03 39.30
CA GLU A 210 -27.49 -17.47 39.43
C GLU A 210 -28.90 -17.63 40.03
N GLU A 211 -29.85 -18.08 39.20
CA GLU A 211 -31.15 -18.61 39.64
C GLU A 211 -31.04 -20.11 39.98
#